data_AF-A0A0U4WNS0-F1
#
_entry.id   AF-A0A0U4WNS0-F1
#
_cell.length_a   1.000
_cell.length_b   1.000
_cell.length_c   1.000
_cell.angle_alpha   90.00
_cell.angle_beta   90.00
_cell.angle_gamma   90.00
#
_symmetry.space_group_name_H-M   'P 1'
#
loop_
_entity.id
_entity.type
_entity.pdbx_description
1 polymer ?
#
loop_
_entity_poly.entity_id
_entity_poly.type
_entity_poly.pdbx_seq_one_letter_code
_entity_poly.pdbx_strand_id
1 'polypeptide(L)' 'MLALTQQFVSQLPNVSCLFGPLTPDGGLPAQLCSPSGQRRVTLMLDTARLRDSNYCAVQAQQVRRSLGS' A
#
# COMPACT_ATOMS: atom_id res chain seq x y z
N MET A 1 -1.87 14.54 2.70
CA MET A 1 -1.82 13.06 2.84
C MET A 1 -1.14 12.36 1.65
N LEU A 2 -1.27 12.88 0.42
CA LEU A 2 -0.71 12.29 -0.81
C LEU A 2 0.82 12.08 -0.83
N ALA A 3 1.60 12.91 -0.14
CA ALA A 3 3.07 12.81 -0.19
C ALA A 3 3.63 11.56 0.50
N LEU A 4 3.02 11.11 1.60
CA LEU A 4 3.53 9.99 2.38
C LEU A 4 3.31 8.64 1.68
N THR A 5 2.20 8.49 0.97
CA THR A 5 1.87 7.25 0.25
C THR A 5 2.56 7.14 -1.10
N GLN A 6 3.16 8.22 -1.62
CA GLN A 6 3.70 8.25 -2.97
C GLN A 6 4.86 7.27 -3.17
N GLN A 7 5.74 7.10 -2.18
CA GLN A 7 6.82 6.11 -2.25
C GLN A 7 6.31 4.67 -2.27
N PHE A 8 5.22 4.39 -1.55
CA PHE A 8 4.61 3.07 -1.57
C PHE A 8 3.90 2.80 -2.90
N VAL A 9 3.12 3.77 -3.39
CA VAL A 9 2.40 3.66 -4.67
C VAL A 9 3.37 3.54 -5.86
N SER A 10 4.52 4.20 -5.83
CA SER A 10 5.51 4.09 -6.91
C SER A 10 6.13 2.69 -7.01
N GLN A 11 6.11 1.90 -5.94
CA GLN A 11 6.51 0.49 -5.97
C GLN A 11 5.42 -0.41 -6.60
N LEU A 12 4.22 0.11 -6.87
CA LEU A 12 3.08 -0.67 -7.32
C LEU A 12 2.39 -0.03 -8.54
N PRO A 13 3.10 0.18 -9.67
CA PRO A 13 2.60 0.95 -10.81
C PRO A 13 1.35 0.35 -11.47
N ASN A 14 1.12 -0.96 -11.33
CA ASN A 14 -0.01 -1.68 -11.92
C ASN A 14 -1.07 -2.10 -10.89
N VAL A 15 -1.11 -1.47 -9.71
CA VAL A 15 -2.05 -1.80 -8.63
C VAL A 15 -2.85 -0.55 -8.28
N SER A 16 -4.17 -0.67 -8.31
CA SER A 16 -5.03 0.40 -7.82
C SER A 16 -5.00 0.44 -6.30
N CYS A 17 -4.57 1.56 -5.73
CA CYS A 17 -4.47 1.77 -4.29
C CYS A 17 -5.55 2.74 -3.81
N LEU A 18 -6.37 2.31 -2.84
CA LEU A 18 -7.37 3.13 -2.17
C LEU A 18 -6.98 3.26 -0.69
N PHE A 19 -6.76 4.48 -0.22
CA PHE A 19 -6.39 4.75 1.16
C PHE A 19 -7.62 5.22 1.94
N GLY A 20 -7.85 4.60 3.09
CA GLY A 20 -8.87 5.01 4.04
C GLY A 20 -8.39 6.11 5.00
N PRO A 21 -9.22 6.48 5.97
CA PRO A 21 -8.86 7.47 6.99
C PRO A 21 -7.74 6.95 7.90
N LEU A 22 -6.88 7.86 8.38
CA LEU A 22 -5.86 7.53 9.37
C LEU A 22 -6.52 7.04 10.67
N THR A 23 -6.04 5.91 11.19
CA THR A 23 -6.45 5.44 12.51
C THR A 23 -5.78 6.27 13.61
N PRO A 24 -6.38 6.36 14.82
CA PRO A 24 -5.80 7.10 15.94
C PRO A 24 -4.38 6.60 16.32
N ASP A 25 -4.09 5.32 16.09
CA ASP A 25 -2.77 4.71 16.32
C ASP A 25 -1.73 5.02 15.22
N GLY A 26 -2.07 5.86 14.22
CA GLY A 26 -1.17 6.23 13.13
C GLY A 26 -1.08 5.22 11.99
N GLY A 27 -1.98 4.24 11.97
CA GLY A 27 -2.15 3.30 10.87
C GLY A 27 -2.94 3.92 9.71
N LEU A 28 -2.59 3.55 8.48
CA LEU A 28 -3.27 3.94 7.26
C LEU A 28 -3.79 2.69 6.56
N PRO A 29 -5.10 2.41 6.64
CA PRO A 29 -5.69 1.31 5.90
C PRO A 29 -5.58 1.57 4.38
N ALA A 30 -5.11 0.59 3.65
CA ALA A 30 -4.96 0.63 2.20
C ALA A 30 -5.57 -0.62 1.58
N GLN A 31 -6.48 -0.42 0.62
CA GLN A 31 -7.01 -1.48 -0.22
C GLN A 31 -6.32 -1.46 -1.57
N LEU A 32 -5.77 -2.59 -1.96
CA LEU A 32 -4.94 -2.77 -3.15
C LEU A 32 -5.62 -3.78 -4.07
N CYS A 33 -5.87 -3.37 -5.31
CA CYS A 33 -6.55 -4.21 -6.30
C CYS A 33 -5.62 -4.50 -7.47
N SER A 34 -5.66 -5.76 -7.95
CA SER A 34 -5.04 -6.13 -9.22
C SER A 34 -5.66 -5.30 -10.36
N PRO A 35 -4.94 -5.07 -11.48
CA PRO A 35 -5.46 -4.26 -12.58
C PRO A 35 -6.69 -4.89 -13.24
N SER A 36 -6.83 -6.21 -13.16
CA SER A 36 -8.02 -6.95 -13.57
C SER A 36 -9.20 -6.85 -12.61
N GLY A 37 -9.02 -6.27 -11.42
CA GLY A 37 -10.03 -6.15 -10.36
C GLY A 37 -10.39 -7.47 -9.64
N GLN A 38 -9.82 -8.60 -10.08
CA GLN A 38 -10.16 -9.94 -9.59
C GLN A 38 -9.56 -10.28 -8.22
N ARG A 39 -8.44 -9.66 -7.86
CA ARG A 39 -7.77 -9.88 -6.57
C ARG A 39 -7.64 -8.58 -5.81
N ARG A 40 -7.90 -8.64 -4.50
CA ARG A 40 -7.87 -7.51 -3.60
C ARG A 40 -7.15 -7.88 -2.31
N VAL A 41 -6.37 -6.96 -1.78
CA VAL A 41 -5.60 -7.12 -0.56
C VAL A 41 -5.81 -5.87 0.28
N THR A 42 -6.08 -6.04 1.56
CA THR A 42 -6.16 -4.93 2.50
C THR A 42 -4.95 -4.99 3.42
N LEU A 43 -4.25 -3.86 3.56
CA LEU A 43 -3.10 -3.69 4.44
C LEU A 43 -3.34 -2.54 5.40
N MET A 44 -2.71 -2.60 6.57
CA MET A 44 -2.57 -1.46 7.46
C MET A 44 -1.12 -0.96 7.36
N LEU A 45 -0.93 0.20 6.74
CA LEU A 45 0.38 0.81 6.57
C LEU A 45 0.71 1.66 7.79
N ASP A 46 1.96 1.63 8.24
CA ASP A 46 2.44 2.49 9.31
C ASP A 46 2.92 3.82 8.72
N THR A 47 2.24 4.92 9.07
CA THR A 47 2.54 6.22 8.47
C THR A 47 3.87 6.83 8.89
N ALA A 48 4.39 6.47 10.07
CA ALA A 48 5.72 6.89 10.50
C ALA A 48 6.81 6.23 9.65
N ARG A 49 6.53 5.02 9.15
CA ARG A 49 7.47 4.22 8.32
C ARG A 49 7.27 4.37 6.82
N LEU A 50 6.23 5.06 6.35
CA LEU A 50 5.99 5.28 4.92
C LEU A 50 7.09 6.10 4.20
N ARG A 51 7.94 6.81 4.95
CA ARG A 51 9.14 7.49 4.42
C ARG A 51 10.36 6.56 4.29
N ASP A 52 10.29 5.37 4.88
CA ASP A 52 11.33 4.37 4.79
C ASP A 52 11.13 3.55 3.51
N SER A 53 12.12 3.60 2.61
CA SER A 53 12.05 2.95 1.31
C SER A 53 12.05 1.43 1.43
N ASN A 54 12.71 0.86 2.45
CA ASN A 54 12.77 -0.57 2.68
C ASN A 54 11.42 -1.09 3.22
N TYR A 55 10.79 -0.35 4.13
CA TYR A 55 9.42 -0.64 4.56
C TYR A 55 8.46 -0.66 3.37
N CYS A 56 8.50 0.37 2.51
CA CYS A 56 7.68 0.42 1.31
C CYS A 56 7.94 -0.77 0.37
N ALA A 57 9.20 -1.16 0.16
CA ALA A 57 9.55 -2.30 -0.69
C ALA A 57 9.03 -3.64 -0.14
N VAL A 58 9.17 -3.88 1.17
CA VAL A 58 8.67 -5.09 1.82
C VAL A 58 7.14 -5.19 1.71
N GLN A 59 6.43 -4.09 1.99
CA GLN A 59 4.97 -4.05 1.85
C GLN A 59 4.56 -4.28 0.39
N ALA A 60 5.21 -3.62 -0.57
CA ALA A 60 4.92 -3.80 -1.98
C ALA A 60 5.17 -5.24 -2.46
N GLN A 61 6.23 -5.89 -1.99
CA GLN A 61 6.50 -7.29 -2.30
C GLN A 61 5.42 -8.23 -1.75
N GLN A 62 4.92 -7.97 -0.53
CA GLN A 62 3.80 -8.71 0.04
C GLN A 62 2.52 -8.53 -0.79
N VAL A 63 2.24 -7.31 -1.27
CA VAL A 63 1.11 -7.03 -2.16
C VAL A 63 1.23 -7.81 -3.46
N ARG A 64 2.38 -7.74 -4.14
CA ARG A 64 2.62 -8.45 -5.40
C ARG A 64 2.41 -9.95 -5.25
N ARG A 65 2.96 -10.55 -4.19
CA ARG A 65 2.74 -11.96 -3.85
C ARG A 65 1.27 -12.31 -3.61
N SER A 66 0.55 -11.45 -2.90
CA SER A 66 -0.87 -11.68 -2.55
C SER A 66 -1.81 -11.48 -3.74
N LEU A 67 -1.49 -10.52 -4.63
CA LEU A 67 -2.20 -10.32 -5.89
C LEU A 67 -1.77 -11.33 -6.96
N GLY A 68 -0.66 -12.05 -6.75
CA GLY A 68 -0.06 -13.00 -7.68
C GLY A 68 0.38 -12.34 -8.99
N SER A 69 0.99 -11.16 -8.86
CA SER A 69 1.57 -10.37 -9.95
C SER A 69 3.08 -10.24 -9.81
#